data_AF-A0A2I0Q9A1-F1
#
_entry.id   AF-A0A2I0Q9A1-F1
#
_cell.length_a   1.000
_cell.length_b   1.000
_cell.length_c   1.000
_cell.angle_alpha   90.00
_cell.angle_beta   90.00
_cell.angle_gamma   90.00
#
_symmetry.space_group_name_H-M   'P 1'
#
loop_
_entity.id
_entity.type
_entity.pdbx_description
1 polymer ?
#
loop_
_entity_poly.entity_id
_entity_poly.type
_entity_poly.pdbx_seq_one_letter_code
_entity_poly.pdbx_strand_id
1 'polypeptide(L)'
;MNRTTFLSISILIVLLLAAICSVFAQPINGYTKNYVTNKPVDYVNIGLMGKELGTVSSANGFFSIDIPSHFNNDTLYFSRVGFEKKGIKVGDLRSEKSNSIFLVEKRYALDEVSIEPKKFKKKTLGVTTDFKGVVAGFNNYHLGYELGLLMKVKKSTYIQKVKINFASSSYDTVFLRLNIYKP
;
A
#
# COMPACT_ATOMS: atom_id res chain seq x y z
N MET A 1 14.17 4.70 56.80
CA MET A 1 13.11 4.69 55.77
C MET A 1 11.95 3.89 56.32
N ASN A 2 10.79 4.51 56.50
CA ASN A 2 9.67 3.89 57.21
C ASN A 2 8.97 2.87 56.30
N ARG A 3 8.41 1.80 56.86
CA ARG A 3 7.74 0.73 56.09
C ARG A 3 6.67 1.27 55.14
N THR A 4 5.98 2.34 55.53
CA THR A 4 5.02 3.08 54.70
C THR A 4 5.68 3.75 53.50
N THR A 5 6.79 4.45 53.69
CA THR A 5 7.54 5.11 52.59
C THR A 5 8.09 4.11 51.57
N PHE A 6 8.54 2.93 52.01
CA PHE A 6 8.98 1.86 51.11
C PHE A 6 7.82 1.28 50.29
N LEU A 7 6.66 1.06 50.93
CA LEU A 7 5.45 0.56 50.27
C LEU A 7 4.92 1.57 49.23
N SER A 8 4.91 2.86 49.56
CA SER A 8 4.49 3.93 48.64
C SER A 8 5.42 4.03 47.42
N ILE A 9 6.73 3.90 47.60
CA ILE A 9 7.71 3.90 46.51
C ILE A 9 7.51 2.67 45.61
N SER A 10 7.31 1.48 46.18
CA SER A 10 7.02 0.27 45.38
C SER A 10 5.72 0.41 44.56
N ILE A 11 4.66 0.98 45.13
CA ILE A 11 3.40 1.22 44.40
C ILE A 11 3.60 2.21 43.25
N LEU A 12 4.36 3.30 43.48
CA LEU A 12 4.67 4.28 42.44
C LEU A 12 5.50 3.68 41.30
N ILE A 13 6.47 2.81 41.61
CA ILE A 13 7.29 2.11 40.63
C ILE A 13 6.42 1.15 39.80
N VAL A 14 5.48 0.42 40.42
CA VAL A 14 4.54 -0.47 39.72
C VAL A 14 3.59 0.33 38.81
N LEU A 15 3.09 1.48 39.25
CA LEU A 15 2.28 2.38 38.43
C LEU A 15 3.07 2.96 37.23
N LEU A 16 4.34 3.31 37.44
CA LEU A 16 5.21 3.82 36.39
C LEU A 16 5.54 2.73 35.35
N LEU A 17 5.80 1.49 35.79
CA LEU A 17 6.02 0.33 34.92
C LEU A 17 4.77 -0.04 34.12
N ALA A 18 3.57 0.05 34.72
CA ALA A 18 2.32 -0.19 34.02
C ALA A 18 2.02 0.86 32.92
N ALA A 19 2.41 2.12 33.15
CA ALA A 19 2.24 3.19 32.16
C ALA A 19 3.11 3.00 30.91
N ILE A 20 4.34 2.48 31.05
CA ILE A 20 5.27 2.26 29.92
C ILE A 20 4.77 1.15 28.99
N CYS A 21 4.04 0.16 29.51
CA CYS A 21 3.53 -0.97 28.72
C CYS A 21 2.37 -0.56 27.76
N SER A 22 1.75 0.60 27.98
CA SER A 22 0.58 1.05 27.20
C SER A 22 0.94 1.84 25.92
N VAL A 23 2.23 2.00 25.61
CA VAL A 23 2.71 2.86 24.51
C VAL A 23 3.07 2.07 23.23
N PHE A 24 2.82 0.76 23.18
CA PHE A 24 2.99 0.02 21.92
C PHE A 24 1.84 0.34 20.96
N ALA A 25 2.17 0.89 19.80
CA ALA A 25 1.22 1.10 18.72
C ALA A 25 0.62 -0.26 18.32
N GLN A 26 -0.71 -0.38 18.40
CA GLN A 26 -1.40 -1.59 17.98
C GLN A 26 -1.57 -1.57 16.46
N PRO A 27 -1.13 -2.62 15.75
CA PRO A 27 -1.30 -2.70 14.32
C PRO A 27 -2.79 -2.81 13.99
N ILE A 28 -3.19 -2.12 12.92
CA ILE A 28 -4.52 -2.26 12.34
C ILE A 28 -4.52 -3.53 11.50
N ASN A 29 -5.33 -4.50 11.91
CA ASN A 29 -5.47 -5.78 11.24
C ASN A 29 -6.84 -5.89 10.55
N GLY A 30 -6.87 -6.61 9.43
CA GLY A 30 -8.12 -6.88 8.75
C GLY A 30 -7.99 -7.79 7.55
N TYR A 31 -9.11 -8.00 6.88
CA TYR A 31 -9.23 -8.76 5.65
C TYR A 31 -9.91 -7.92 4.58
N THR A 32 -9.39 -8.02 3.36
CA THR A 32 -9.98 -7.42 2.16
C THR A 32 -10.81 -8.47 1.43
N LYS A 33 -12.05 -8.12 1.09
CA LYS A 33 -13.01 -9.04 0.48
C LYS A 33 -13.76 -8.36 -0.66
N ASN A 34 -14.18 -9.15 -1.63
CA ASN A 34 -15.06 -8.68 -2.69
C ASN A 34 -16.46 -8.46 -2.10
N TYR A 35 -17.06 -7.30 -2.37
CA TYR A 35 -18.37 -6.95 -1.82
C TYR A 35 -19.49 -7.92 -2.25
N VAL A 36 -19.44 -8.42 -3.48
CA VAL A 36 -20.48 -9.28 -4.05
C VAL A 36 -20.22 -10.75 -3.73
N THR A 37 -19.01 -11.23 -3.99
CA THR A 37 -18.71 -12.67 -3.87
C THR A 37 -18.26 -13.08 -2.47
N ASN A 38 -17.95 -12.12 -1.59
CA ASN A 38 -17.36 -12.32 -0.27
C ASN A 38 -16.02 -13.09 -0.27
N LYS A 39 -15.43 -13.32 -1.46
CA LYS A 39 -14.12 -13.96 -1.61
C LYS A 39 -13.00 -12.99 -1.21
N PRO A 40 -11.88 -13.49 -0.68
CA PRO A 40 -10.72 -12.64 -0.40
C PRO A 40 -10.24 -11.90 -1.65
N VAL A 41 -9.82 -10.65 -1.49
CA VAL A 41 -9.14 -9.89 -2.54
C VAL A 41 -7.66 -9.86 -2.21
N ASP A 42 -6.87 -10.49 -3.07
CA ASP A 42 -5.45 -10.60 -2.85
C ASP A 42 -4.70 -9.31 -3.20
N TYR A 43 -3.57 -9.14 -2.53
CA TYR A 43 -2.59 -8.10 -2.80
C TYR A 43 -3.19 -6.71 -3.07
N VAL A 44 -4.09 -6.27 -2.21
CA VAL A 44 -4.62 -4.91 -2.19
C VAL A 44 -3.53 -3.98 -1.66
N ASN A 45 -3.26 -2.88 -2.36
CA ASN A 45 -2.38 -1.82 -1.87
C ASN A 45 -3.12 -1.02 -0.81
N ILE A 46 -2.52 -0.89 0.37
CA ILE A 46 -3.13 -0.27 1.54
C ILE A 46 -2.17 0.79 2.06
N GLY A 47 -2.58 2.06 2.12
CA GLY A 47 -1.64 3.09 2.58
C GLY A 47 -2.22 4.49 2.70
N LEU A 48 -1.44 5.33 3.37
CA LEU A 48 -1.70 6.75 3.55
C LEU A 48 -1.13 7.53 2.37
N MET A 49 -1.97 8.29 1.67
CA MET A 49 -1.55 9.04 0.48
C MET A 49 -0.44 10.05 0.84
N GLY A 50 0.65 10.02 0.08
CA GLY A 50 1.78 10.95 0.26
C GLY A 50 2.63 10.68 1.50
N LYS A 51 2.52 9.49 2.10
CA LYS A 51 3.32 9.04 3.26
C LYS A 51 4.00 7.72 2.92
N GLU A 52 5.07 7.41 3.63
CA GLU A 52 5.79 6.12 3.51
C GLU A 52 5.09 4.97 4.27
N LEU A 53 3.89 5.21 4.80
CA LEU A 53 3.11 4.24 5.57
C LEU A 53 2.15 3.48 4.67
N GLY A 54 2.51 2.23 4.37
CA GLY A 54 1.72 1.32 3.56
C GLY A 54 1.96 -0.15 3.88
N THR A 55 1.10 -0.99 3.34
CA THR A 55 1.20 -2.45 3.35
C THR A 55 0.49 -3.01 2.13
N VAL A 56 0.56 -4.33 1.93
CA VAL A 56 -0.16 -5.04 0.88
C VAL A 56 -0.85 -6.25 1.50
N SER A 57 -2.09 -6.53 1.10
CA SER A 57 -2.76 -7.74 1.59
C SER A 57 -2.11 -9.02 1.04
N SER A 58 -2.20 -10.11 1.80
CA SER A 58 -1.74 -11.42 1.38
C SER A 58 -2.66 -12.06 0.32
N ALA A 59 -2.32 -13.26 -0.14
CA ALA A 59 -3.13 -14.07 -1.05
C ALA A 59 -4.52 -14.44 -0.48
N ASN A 60 -4.66 -14.52 0.85
CA ASN A 60 -5.95 -14.74 1.52
C ASN A 60 -6.62 -13.43 1.97
N GLY A 61 -6.16 -12.28 1.46
CA GLY A 61 -6.73 -10.96 1.70
C GLY A 61 -6.42 -10.35 3.07
N PHE A 62 -5.66 -11.03 3.93
CA PHE A 62 -5.25 -10.49 5.23
C PHE A 62 -4.27 -9.33 5.07
N PHE A 63 -4.39 -8.30 5.90
CA PHE A 63 -3.41 -7.23 6.00
C PHE A 63 -3.16 -6.84 7.45
N SER A 64 -1.96 -6.32 7.68
CA SER A 64 -1.54 -5.71 8.93
C SER A 64 -0.71 -4.47 8.61
N ILE A 65 -1.05 -3.35 9.24
CA ILE A 65 -0.33 -2.09 9.11
C ILE A 65 -0.19 -1.40 10.46
N ASP A 66 1.03 -1.06 10.82
CA ASP A 66 1.29 -0.19 11.96
C ASP A 66 1.24 1.26 11.50
N ILE A 67 0.37 2.04 12.13
CA ILE A 67 0.18 3.46 11.84
C ILE A 67 0.35 4.19 13.18
N PRO A 68 1.09 5.30 13.24
CA PRO A 68 1.09 6.14 14.43
C PRO A 68 -0.28 6.76 14.74
N SER A 69 -0.63 6.91 16.02
CA SER A 69 -1.93 7.43 16.46
C SER A 69 -2.21 8.88 16.03
N HIS A 70 -1.18 9.68 15.75
CA HIS A 70 -1.35 11.05 15.25
C HIS A 70 -1.95 11.10 13.83
N PHE A 71 -1.96 9.99 13.09
CA PHE A 71 -2.64 9.87 11.79
C PHE A 71 -4.10 9.42 11.90
N ASN A 72 -4.71 9.37 13.09
CA ASN A 72 -6.10 8.94 13.26
C ASN A 72 -7.12 9.75 12.44
N ASN A 73 -6.80 10.98 12.07
CA ASN A 73 -7.65 11.83 11.23
C ASN A 73 -7.41 11.66 9.73
N ASP A 74 -6.36 10.93 9.33
CA ASP A 74 -6.07 10.68 7.93
C ASP A 74 -6.93 9.54 7.37
N THR A 75 -6.92 9.42 6.04
CA THR A 75 -7.63 8.38 5.31
C THR A 75 -6.65 7.30 4.85
N LEU A 76 -6.92 6.06 5.29
CA LEU A 76 -6.27 4.87 4.77
C LEU A 76 -6.97 4.42 3.47
N TYR A 77 -6.22 4.34 2.38
CA TYR A 77 -6.75 3.95 1.09
C TYR A 77 -6.45 2.48 0.78
N PHE A 78 -7.43 1.82 0.18
CA PHE A 78 -7.37 0.44 -0.32
C PHE A 78 -7.56 0.49 -1.83
N SER A 79 -6.58 -0.03 -2.59
CA SER A 79 -6.56 0.03 -4.05
C SER A 79 -6.10 -1.28 -4.66
N ARG A 80 -6.82 -1.75 -5.68
CA ARG A 80 -6.49 -2.94 -6.46
C ARG A 80 -7.00 -2.77 -7.89
N VAL A 81 -6.19 -3.18 -8.87
CA VAL A 81 -6.62 -3.18 -10.29
C VAL A 81 -7.89 -4.02 -10.43
N GLY A 82 -8.90 -3.48 -11.10
CA GLY A 82 -10.21 -4.12 -11.25
C GLY A 82 -11.21 -3.82 -10.13
N PHE A 83 -10.83 -3.02 -9.12
CA PHE A 83 -11.71 -2.59 -8.04
C PHE A 83 -11.77 -1.07 -7.93
N GLU A 84 -12.87 -0.56 -7.39
CA GLU A 84 -12.99 0.84 -6.99
C GLU A 84 -12.10 1.14 -5.78
N LYS A 85 -11.45 2.30 -5.81
CA LYS A 85 -10.60 2.75 -4.70
C LYS A 85 -11.48 3.07 -3.49
N LYS A 86 -11.14 2.51 -2.32
CA LYS A 86 -11.87 2.74 -1.06
C LYS A 86 -11.01 3.52 -0.08
N GLY A 87 -11.56 4.54 0.56
CA GLY A 87 -10.91 5.28 1.65
C GLY A 87 -11.68 5.10 2.96
N ILE A 88 -10.98 4.88 4.07
CA ILE A 88 -11.57 4.77 5.41
C ILE A 88 -10.70 5.56 6.38
N LYS A 89 -11.30 6.27 7.32
CA LYS A 89 -10.57 7.03 8.33
C LYS A 89 -9.78 6.07 9.24
N VAL A 90 -8.52 6.39 9.53
CA VAL A 90 -7.65 5.54 10.37
C VAL A 90 -8.25 5.32 11.76
N GLY A 91 -8.82 6.35 12.37
CA GLY A 91 -9.45 6.26 13.69
C GLY A 91 -10.57 5.21 13.76
N ASP A 92 -11.38 5.12 12.71
CA ASP A 92 -12.52 4.18 12.64
C ASP A 92 -12.07 2.72 12.54
N LEU A 93 -10.88 2.49 11.96
CA LEU A 93 -10.30 1.15 11.84
C LEU A 93 -9.64 0.66 13.14
N ARG A 94 -9.30 1.58 14.06
CA ARG A 94 -8.69 1.22 15.36
C ARG A 94 -9.69 0.81 16.42
N SER A 95 -10.91 1.32 16.34
CA SER A 95 -11.98 0.95 17.28
C SER A 95 -12.39 -0.51 17.13
N GLU A 96 -12.13 -1.11 15.97
CA GLU A 96 -12.51 -2.48 15.64
C GLU A 96 -11.36 -3.47 15.90
N LYS A 97 -11.64 -4.59 16.55
CA LYS A 97 -10.65 -5.66 16.78
C LYS A 97 -10.25 -6.40 15.50
N SER A 98 -11.14 -6.43 14.50
CA SER A 98 -10.89 -7.09 13.21
C SER A 98 -11.72 -6.43 12.11
N ASN A 99 -11.04 -5.83 11.13
CA ASN A 99 -11.69 -5.07 10.07
C ASN A 99 -11.98 -5.95 8.85
N SER A 100 -13.23 -5.98 8.37
CA SER A 100 -13.58 -6.55 7.06
C SER A 100 -13.80 -5.45 6.04
N ILE A 101 -12.87 -5.31 5.10
CA ILE A 101 -12.86 -4.24 4.10
C ILE A 101 -13.40 -4.78 2.77
N PHE A 102 -14.67 -4.45 2.49
CA PHE A 102 -15.30 -4.84 1.23
C PHE A 102 -14.96 -3.89 0.09
N LEU A 103 -14.44 -4.43 -1.01
CA LEU A 103 -14.09 -3.73 -2.25
C LEU A 103 -15.10 -4.07 -3.35
N VAL A 104 -15.50 -3.06 -4.12
CA VAL A 104 -16.45 -3.22 -5.22
C VAL A 104 -15.67 -3.38 -6.52
N GLU A 105 -16.01 -4.40 -7.31
CA GLU A 105 -15.42 -4.57 -8.64
C GLU A 105 -15.79 -3.41 -9.55
N LYS A 106 -14.79 -2.90 -10.26
CA LYS A 106 -14.97 -1.88 -11.26
C LYS A 106 -15.47 -2.52 -12.55
N ARG A 107 -16.70 -2.21 -12.94
CA ARG A 107 -17.27 -2.65 -14.21
C ARG A 107 -16.92 -1.63 -15.29
N TYR A 108 -16.16 -2.06 -16.28
CA TYR A 108 -15.92 -1.28 -17.48
C TYR A 108 -16.98 -1.67 -18.52
N ALA A 109 -17.87 -0.74 -18.86
CA ALA A 109 -18.63 -0.87 -20.10
C ALA A 109 -17.63 -0.70 -21.25
N LEU A 110 -17.53 -1.72 -22.10
CA LEU A 110 -16.72 -1.63 -23.31
C LEU A 110 -17.62 -1.10 -24.42
N ASP A 111 -17.30 0.09 -24.91
CA ASP A 111 -17.98 0.63 -26.09
C ASP A 111 -17.59 -0.17 -27.33
N GLU A 112 -18.50 -0.23 -28.30
CA GLU A 112 -18.23 -0.81 -29.61
C GLU A 112 -17.07 -0.07 -30.27
N VAL A 113 -16.05 -0.81 -30.70
CA VAL A 113 -14.82 -0.23 -31.24
C VAL A 113 -14.84 -0.34 -32.76
N SER A 114 -14.93 0.80 -33.45
CA SER A 114 -14.69 0.85 -34.89
C SER A 114 -13.19 0.79 -35.17
N ILE A 115 -12.74 -0.26 -35.85
CA ILE A 115 -11.33 -0.46 -36.22
C ILE A 115 -11.09 0.23 -37.56
N GLU A 116 -10.53 1.43 -37.51
CA GLU A 116 -10.00 2.10 -38.70
C GLU A 116 -8.49 1.88 -38.82
N PRO A 117 -7.97 1.62 -40.03
CA PRO A 117 -6.53 1.51 -40.26
C PRO A 117 -5.85 2.87 -40.00
N LYS A 118 -5.29 3.03 -38.80
CA LYS A 118 -4.50 4.19 -38.41
C LYS A 118 -3.00 3.87 -38.53
N LYS A 119 -2.24 4.79 -39.14
CA LYS A 119 -0.78 4.70 -39.18
C LYS A 119 -0.20 5.08 -37.81
N PHE A 120 0.24 4.09 -37.04
CA PHE A 120 0.91 4.30 -35.77
C PHE A 120 2.40 4.59 -35.97
N LYS A 121 2.94 5.55 -35.21
CA LYS A 121 4.39 5.77 -35.10
C LYS A 121 4.87 5.15 -33.80
N LYS A 122 5.79 4.19 -33.88
CA LYS A 122 6.44 3.62 -32.70
C LYS A 122 7.33 4.67 -32.06
N LYS A 123 7.25 4.80 -30.74
CA LYS A 123 8.13 5.66 -29.96
C LYS A 123 8.46 4.96 -28.65
N THR A 124 9.75 4.91 -28.33
CA THR A 124 10.23 4.48 -27.02
C THR A 124 10.31 5.70 -26.11
N LEU A 125 9.80 5.57 -24.90
CA LEU A 125 9.86 6.61 -23.88
C LEU A 125 10.65 6.05 -22.68
N GLY A 126 11.40 6.90 -21.99
CA GLY A 126 12.19 6.54 -20.82
C GLY A 126 13.66 6.29 -21.17
N VAL A 127 14.38 5.59 -20.30
CA VAL A 127 15.79 5.27 -20.50
C VAL A 127 15.92 4.08 -21.46
N THR A 128 16.58 4.28 -22.59
CA THR A 128 16.82 3.23 -23.60
C THR A 128 18.17 2.55 -23.47
N THR A 129 19.07 3.10 -22.65
CA THR A 129 20.40 2.55 -22.40
C THR A 129 20.35 1.59 -21.21
N ASP A 130 21.34 0.71 -21.13
CA ASP A 130 21.53 -0.19 -19.98
C ASP A 130 22.57 0.39 -18.99
N PHE A 131 22.77 1.71 -19.02
CA PHE A 131 23.70 2.41 -18.13
C PHE A 131 23.21 2.37 -16.68
N LYS A 132 24.08 1.90 -15.76
CA LYS A 132 23.75 1.68 -14.34
C LYS A 132 24.34 2.72 -13.38
N GLY A 133 24.79 3.87 -13.88
CA GLY A 133 25.39 4.92 -13.04
C GLY A 133 24.39 5.76 -12.24
N VAL A 134 23.10 5.71 -12.58
CA VAL A 134 22.01 6.34 -11.81
C VAL A 134 20.93 5.30 -11.57
N VAL A 135 20.70 4.96 -10.31
CA VAL A 135 19.76 3.91 -9.89
C VAL A 135 18.83 4.48 -8.82
N ALA A 136 17.55 4.14 -8.93
CA ALA A 136 16.57 4.34 -7.88
C ALA A 136 16.04 2.98 -7.45
N GLY A 137 15.82 2.81 -6.14
CA GLY A 137 15.39 1.53 -5.57
C GLY A 137 15.01 1.69 -4.10
N PHE A 138 14.80 0.56 -3.45
CA PHE A 138 14.43 0.49 -2.05
C PHE A 138 15.61 -0.01 -1.23
N ASN A 139 15.93 0.67 -0.13
CA ASN A 139 17.02 0.26 0.77
C ASN A 139 16.59 -0.88 1.70
N ASN A 140 15.29 -1.00 1.96
CA ASN A 140 14.69 -1.99 2.84
C ASN A 140 13.47 -2.62 2.17
N TYR A 141 13.14 -3.85 2.56
CA TYR A 141 11.91 -4.51 2.15
C TYR A 141 10.76 -4.12 3.07
N HIS A 142 9.84 -3.30 2.54
CA HIS A 142 8.57 -3.01 3.17
C HIS A 142 7.45 -3.20 2.15
N LEU A 143 6.36 -3.84 2.60
CA LEU A 143 5.17 -3.97 1.76
C LEU A 143 4.56 -2.59 1.50
N GLY A 144 4.07 -2.39 0.29
CA GLY A 144 3.44 -1.13 -0.12
C GLY A 144 4.43 -0.07 -0.63
N TYR A 145 5.72 -0.37 -0.65
CA TYR A 145 6.69 0.45 -1.36
C TYR A 145 6.42 0.44 -2.87
N GLU A 146 6.37 1.62 -3.46
CA GLU A 146 6.11 1.83 -4.89
C GLU A 146 7.11 2.83 -5.47
N LEU A 147 7.50 2.62 -6.72
CA LEU A 147 8.32 3.56 -7.50
C LEU A 147 7.49 4.05 -8.69
N GLY A 148 7.27 5.35 -8.77
CA GLY A 148 6.54 5.99 -9.87
C GLY A 148 7.49 6.63 -10.89
N LEU A 149 7.20 6.43 -12.18
CA LEU A 149 7.85 7.15 -13.27
C LEU A 149 6.81 7.92 -14.08
N LEU A 150 6.89 9.25 -14.09
CA LEU A 150 6.00 10.08 -14.89
C LEU A 150 6.47 10.11 -16.34
N MET A 151 5.64 9.58 -17.24
CA MET A 151 5.91 9.53 -18.67
C MET A 151 5.07 10.57 -19.41
N LYS A 152 5.73 11.62 -19.93
CA LYS A 152 5.05 12.67 -20.72
C LYS A 152 4.73 12.17 -22.12
N VAL A 153 3.48 11.83 -22.38
CA VAL A 153 2.99 11.43 -23.70
C VAL A 153 2.28 12.61 -24.38
N LYS A 154 2.68 12.96 -25.61
CA LYS A 154 2.13 14.11 -26.35
C LYS A 154 0.77 13.84 -27.01
N LYS A 155 0.42 12.58 -27.26
CA LYS A 155 -0.80 12.15 -27.98
C LYS A 155 -1.33 10.88 -27.35
N SER A 156 -2.62 10.57 -27.52
CA SER A 156 -3.16 9.27 -27.12
C SER A 156 -2.32 8.14 -27.73
N THR A 157 -1.89 7.20 -26.90
CA THR A 157 -0.96 6.13 -27.29
C THR A 157 -1.37 4.82 -26.66
N TYR A 158 -1.03 3.73 -27.32
CA TYR A 158 -1.13 2.38 -26.79
C TYR A 158 0.23 1.92 -26.29
N ILE A 159 0.24 1.15 -25.21
CA ILE A 159 1.45 0.54 -24.67
C ILE A 159 1.66 -0.80 -25.37
N GLN A 160 2.74 -0.90 -26.14
CA GLN A 160 3.08 -2.14 -26.85
C GLN A 160 4.01 -3.05 -26.03
N LYS A 161 4.93 -2.47 -25.27
CA LYS A 161 5.95 -3.19 -24.51
C LYS A 161 6.43 -2.33 -23.35
N VAL A 162 6.63 -2.95 -22.19
CA VAL A 162 7.27 -2.33 -21.03
C VAL A 162 8.56 -3.08 -20.76
N LYS A 163 9.68 -2.35 -20.65
CA LYS A 163 10.99 -2.89 -20.25
C LYS A 163 11.34 -2.28 -18.90
N ILE A 164 11.63 -3.13 -17.92
CA ILE A 164 12.10 -2.73 -16.59
C ILE A 164 13.53 -3.22 -16.46
N ASN A 165 14.47 -2.31 -16.23
CA ASN A 165 15.89 -2.63 -16.09
C ASN A 165 16.22 -2.76 -14.60
N PHE A 166 16.75 -3.92 -14.18
CA PHE A 166 17.24 -4.13 -12.82
C PHE A 166 18.75 -3.91 -12.76
N ALA A 167 19.19 -2.97 -11.93
CA ALA A 167 20.62 -2.73 -11.71
C ALA A 167 21.22 -3.86 -10.85
N SER A 168 20.57 -4.16 -9.73
CA SER A 168 20.90 -5.23 -8.77
C SER A 168 19.64 -5.64 -7.99
N SER A 169 19.66 -6.83 -7.39
CA SER A 169 18.69 -7.33 -6.42
C SER A 169 19.42 -8.23 -5.42
N SER A 170 19.18 -8.04 -4.13
CA SER A 170 19.69 -8.94 -3.08
C SER A 170 18.77 -10.15 -2.84
N TYR A 171 17.62 -10.20 -3.53
CA TYR A 171 16.64 -11.27 -3.41
C TYR A 171 16.74 -12.23 -4.59
N ASP A 172 16.56 -13.51 -4.31
CA ASP A 172 16.53 -14.59 -5.31
C ASP A 172 15.31 -14.47 -6.26
N THR A 173 14.13 -14.18 -5.70
CA THR A 173 12.89 -13.98 -6.47
C THR A 173 12.14 -12.75 -5.99
N VAL A 174 11.61 -11.95 -6.92
CA VAL A 174 10.81 -10.75 -6.64
C VAL A 174 9.54 -10.76 -7.48
N PHE A 175 8.39 -10.56 -6.83
CA PHE A 175 7.12 -10.32 -7.51
C PHE A 175 6.87 -8.81 -7.63
N LEU A 176 6.75 -8.30 -8.86
CA LEU A 176 6.44 -6.91 -9.11
C LEU A 176 5.01 -6.73 -9.62
N ARG A 177 4.39 -5.63 -9.19
CA ARG A 177 3.16 -5.13 -9.81
C ARG A 177 3.45 -3.87 -10.61
N LEU A 178 3.04 -3.89 -11.87
CA LEU A 178 3.03 -2.71 -12.71
C LEU A 178 1.63 -2.08 -12.68
N ASN A 179 1.55 -0.87 -12.12
CA ASN A 179 0.35 -0.05 -12.15
C ASN A 179 0.52 1.07 -13.19
N ILE A 180 -0.43 1.21 -14.11
CA ILE A 180 -0.43 2.27 -15.12
C ILE A 180 -1.64 3.16 -14.85
N TYR A 181 -1.36 4.42 -14.51
CA TYR A 181 -2.38 5.41 -14.21
C TYR A 181 -2.51 6.38 -15.39
N LYS A 182 -3.75 6.76 -15.70
CA LYS A 182 -4.01 7.94 -16.52
C LYS A 182 -4.00 9.14 -15.57
N PRO A 183 -3.12 10.14 -15.77
CA PRO A 183 -3.14 11.37 -14.99
C PRO A 183 -4.43 12.17 -15.23
#